data_AF-X1T6C3-F1
#
_entry.id   AF-X1T6C3-F1
#
_cell.length_a   1.000
_cell.length_b   1.000
_cell.length_c   1.000
_cell.angle_alpha   90.00
_cell.angle_beta   90.00
_cell.angle_gamma   90.00
#
_symmetry.space_group_name_H-M   'P 1'
#
loop_
_entity.id
_entity.type
_entity.pdbx_description
1 polymer ?
#
loop_
_entity_poly.entity_id
_entity_poly.type
_entity_poly.pdbx_seq_one_letter_code
_entity_poly.pdbx_strand_id
1 'polypeptide(L)'
;RYEINLTLEDPDGGSEQRMVDAQTRPVPQYNEHAEIIELEPGTHDTLFTKNGTPGKPVVYRCSIGEAIFTHIDLNKREWVFVDGLTVINFDHKGIGVKFNGARNCVIRNCTVDAVYGIVSYKPGAENCYIADNVVTGVSAWTNVAMGAHGANIGEGIQLTGPGNVICYNRVTGFRDCISTMEDKRANNQTCIDIYNNDIYRGPDDGIEADFCLSNCRIFCNRITNCYVGLSSQPGLGGPTYFIRNVMYNVVHAAFKLKRFSRGDVVI
;
A
#
# COMPACT_ATOMS: atom_id res chain seq x y z
N ARG A 1 -5.81 -18.43 -17.38
CA ARG A 1 -6.08 -19.39 -16.30
C ARG A 1 -5.12 -20.55 -16.47
N TYR A 2 -4.62 -21.08 -15.38
CA TYR A 2 -3.68 -22.19 -15.31
C TYR A 2 -4.34 -23.27 -14.47
N GLU A 3 -4.27 -24.50 -14.91
CA GLU A 3 -4.59 -25.65 -14.07
C GLU A 3 -3.28 -26.16 -13.48
N ILE A 4 -3.13 -26.05 -12.17
CA ILE A 4 -1.91 -26.44 -11.45
C ILE A 4 -2.19 -27.74 -10.72
N ASN A 5 -1.45 -28.80 -11.04
CA ASN A 5 -1.44 -30.01 -10.23
C ASN A 5 -0.46 -29.83 -9.07
N LEU A 6 -0.98 -29.56 -7.88
CA LEU A 6 -0.21 -29.47 -6.65
C LEU A 6 -0.07 -30.87 -6.05
N THR A 7 1.16 -31.38 -5.98
CA THR A 7 1.49 -32.61 -5.26
C THR A 7 2.31 -32.26 -4.03
N LEU A 8 1.83 -32.70 -2.86
CA LEU A 8 2.51 -32.62 -1.58
C LEU A 8 2.83 -34.04 -1.12
N GLU A 9 4.10 -34.32 -0.86
CA GLU A 9 4.56 -35.56 -0.22
C GLU A 9 5.28 -35.18 1.07
N ASP A 10 4.79 -35.69 2.20
CA ASP A 10 5.43 -35.51 3.51
C ASP A 10 6.31 -36.73 3.80
N PRO A 11 7.64 -36.56 3.95
CA PRO A 11 8.56 -37.65 4.29
C PRO A 11 8.22 -38.35 5.61
N ASP A 12 7.56 -37.66 6.54
CA ASP A 12 7.17 -38.19 7.85
C ASP A 12 5.77 -38.85 7.85
N GLY A 13 5.08 -38.81 6.70
CA GLY A 13 3.85 -39.55 6.43
C GLY A 13 2.70 -38.68 5.95
N GLY A 14 2.14 -39.04 4.79
CA GLY A 14 1.00 -38.37 4.17
C GLY A 14 1.32 -37.89 2.77
N SER A 15 0.31 -37.86 1.90
CA SER A 15 0.42 -37.23 0.60
C SER A 15 -0.91 -36.65 0.19
N GLU A 16 -0.86 -35.55 -0.56
CA GLU A 16 -2.03 -34.93 -1.15
C GLU A 16 -1.73 -34.54 -2.60
N GLN A 17 -2.70 -34.76 -3.47
CA GLN A 17 -2.67 -34.25 -4.83
C GLN A 17 -3.95 -33.47 -5.07
N ARG A 18 -3.80 -32.23 -5.56
CA ARG A 18 -4.92 -31.32 -5.79
C ARG A 18 -4.75 -30.54 -7.08
N MET A 19 -5.78 -30.52 -7.89
CA MET A 19 -5.88 -29.57 -9.00
C MET A 19 -6.32 -28.20 -8.46
N VAL A 20 -5.59 -27.16 -8.84
CA VAL A 20 -5.84 -25.76 -8.45
C VAL A 20 -5.93 -24.91 -9.71
N ASP A 21 -7.07 -24.26 -9.91
CA ASP A 21 -7.20 -23.20 -10.90
C ASP A 21 -6.55 -21.92 -10.40
N ALA A 22 -5.53 -21.44 -11.11
CA ALA A 22 -4.83 -20.21 -10.81
C ALA A 22 -4.90 -19.22 -11.97
N GLN A 23 -4.73 -17.94 -11.68
CA GLN A 23 -4.60 -16.91 -12.70
C GLN A 23 -3.71 -15.77 -12.18
N THR A 24 -2.82 -15.27 -13.04
CA THR A 24 -2.12 -14.01 -12.77
C THR A 24 -3.09 -12.85 -12.95
N ARG A 25 -3.07 -11.90 -12.01
CA ARG A 25 -3.87 -10.68 -12.11
C ARG A 25 -3.16 -9.70 -13.06
N PRO A 26 -3.77 -9.29 -14.19
CA PRO A 26 -3.21 -8.19 -14.98
C PRO A 26 -3.28 -6.88 -14.18
N VAL A 27 -2.48 -5.89 -14.57
CA VAL A 27 -2.64 -4.52 -14.06
C VAL A 27 -4.07 -4.07 -14.34
N PRO A 28 -4.83 -3.58 -13.35
CA PRO A 28 -6.19 -3.10 -13.56
C PRO A 28 -6.23 -2.00 -14.62
N GLN A 29 -7.07 -2.20 -15.64
CA GLN A 29 -7.36 -1.22 -16.68
C GLN A 29 -8.88 -1.06 -16.79
N TYR A 30 -9.31 0.14 -17.18
CA TYR A 30 -10.70 0.37 -17.58
C TYR A 30 -10.78 0.55 -19.09
N ASN A 31 -11.93 0.22 -19.67
CA ASN A 31 -12.20 0.29 -21.11
C ASN A 31 -13.41 1.19 -21.38
N GLU A 32 -13.92 1.18 -22.61
CA GLU A 32 -15.07 1.96 -23.06
C GLU A 32 -16.37 1.67 -22.29
N HIS A 33 -16.45 0.58 -21.52
CA HIS A 33 -17.62 0.26 -20.70
C HIS A 33 -17.61 0.91 -19.32
N ALA A 34 -16.48 1.51 -18.91
CA ALA A 34 -16.38 2.20 -17.64
C ALA A 34 -17.30 3.43 -17.60
N GLU A 35 -17.86 3.71 -16.43
CA GLU A 35 -18.52 4.98 -16.19
C GLU A 35 -17.47 6.02 -15.79
N ILE A 36 -17.22 6.99 -16.68
CA ILE A 36 -16.27 8.07 -16.41
C ILE A 36 -17.03 9.26 -15.82
N ILE A 37 -16.60 9.67 -14.63
CA ILE A 37 -17.00 10.91 -13.97
C ILE A 37 -15.86 11.90 -14.16
N GLU A 38 -16.04 12.82 -15.11
CA GLU A 38 -15.18 13.99 -15.27
C GLU A 38 -15.48 14.99 -14.16
N LEU A 39 -14.47 15.28 -13.36
CA LEU A 39 -14.54 16.26 -12.29
C LEU A 39 -14.17 17.63 -12.81
N GLU A 40 -14.90 18.64 -12.34
CA GLU A 40 -14.59 20.04 -12.62
C GLU A 40 -13.26 20.43 -11.96
N PRO A 41 -12.35 21.12 -12.67
CA PRO A 41 -11.15 21.65 -12.06
C PRO A 41 -11.47 22.67 -10.95
N GLY A 42 -10.56 22.77 -9.99
CA GLY A 42 -10.70 23.64 -8.82
C GLY A 42 -10.54 22.88 -7.50
N THR A 43 -10.73 23.61 -6.40
CA THR A 43 -10.62 23.07 -5.04
C THR A 43 -11.98 22.66 -4.51
N HIS A 44 -12.03 21.43 -4.02
CA HIS A 44 -13.20 20.78 -3.47
C HIS A 44 -12.85 20.26 -2.07
N ASP A 45 -13.87 20.05 -1.25
CA ASP A 45 -13.68 19.40 0.04
C ASP A 45 -13.54 17.88 -0.16
N THR A 46 -14.65 17.15 -0.03
CA THR A 46 -14.64 15.69 -0.08
C THR A 46 -15.15 15.16 -1.42
N LEU A 47 -14.41 14.24 -2.03
CA LEU A 47 -14.91 13.40 -3.12
C LEU A 47 -15.63 12.18 -2.52
N PHE A 48 -16.95 12.15 -2.65
CA PHE A 48 -17.75 10.95 -2.37
C PHE A 48 -17.90 10.11 -3.64
N THR A 49 -17.46 8.87 -3.55
CA THR A 49 -17.52 7.94 -4.69
C THR A 49 -18.72 7.00 -4.61
N LYS A 50 -19.02 6.32 -5.72
CA LYS A 50 -20.04 5.25 -5.81
C LYS A 50 -19.45 3.97 -6.37
N ASN A 51 -20.09 2.84 -6.10
CA ASN A 51 -19.63 1.54 -6.58
C ASN A 51 -19.75 1.40 -8.10
N GLY A 52 -18.76 0.73 -8.68
CA GLY A 52 -18.85 0.12 -10.00
C GLY A 52 -19.09 -1.40 -9.91
N THR A 53 -18.80 -2.06 -11.02
CA THR A 53 -18.85 -3.53 -11.17
C THR A 53 -17.64 -4.01 -11.98
N PRO A 54 -17.32 -5.32 -11.99
CA PRO A 54 -16.20 -5.85 -12.77
C PRO A 54 -16.22 -5.48 -14.26
N GLY A 55 -17.42 -5.39 -14.86
CA GLY A 55 -17.60 -5.05 -16.28
C GLY A 55 -17.86 -3.56 -16.55
N LYS A 56 -18.06 -2.76 -15.50
CA LYS A 56 -18.36 -1.33 -15.57
C LYS A 56 -17.85 -0.66 -14.29
N PRO A 57 -16.53 -0.46 -14.16
CA PRO A 57 -15.97 0.30 -13.04
C PRO A 57 -16.39 1.76 -13.13
N VAL A 58 -16.34 2.48 -12.02
CA VAL A 58 -16.55 3.94 -11.98
C VAL A 58 -15.19 4.62 -11.86
N VAL A 59 -14.87 5.50 -12.81
CA VAL A 59 -13.59 6.20 -12.91
C VAL A 59 -13.81 7.67 -12.60
N TYR A 60 -13.11 8.18 -11.60
CA TYR A 60 -13.05 9.59 -11.25
C TYR A 60 -11.73 10.17 -11.75
N ARG A 61 -11.80 11.18 -12.62
CA ARG A 61 -10.63 11.87 -13.17
C ARG A 61 -10.95 13.33 -13.49
N CYS A 62 -9.93 14.12 -13.77
CA CYS A 62 -10.07 15.48 -14.26
C CYS A 62 -9.21 15.62 -15.51
N SER A 63 -9.82 15.53 -16.70
CA SER A 63 -9.09 15.64 -17.97
C SER A 63 -8.78 17.08 -18.39
N ILE A 64 -9.48 18.05 -17.80
CA ILE A 64 -9.32 19.48 -18.10
C ILE A 64 -8.86 20.17 -16.82
N GLY A 65 -7.58 20.54 -16.76
CA GLY A 65 -7.01 21.24 -15.60
C GLY A 65 -6.67 20.29 -14.45
N GLU A 66 -6.93 20.74 -13.22
CA GLU A 66 -6.62 20.01 -11.99
C GLU A 66 -7.79 20.10 -11.01
N ALA A 67 -8.22 18.96 -10.47
CA ALA A 67 -9.19 18.89 -9.38
C ALA A 67 -8.45 18.52 -8.07
N ILE A 68 -8.57 19.39 -7.08
CA ILE A 68 -7.90 19.30 -5.79
C ILE A 68 -8.95 18.99 -4.72
N PHE A 69 -8.74 17.94 -3.92
CA PHE A 69 -9.62 17.56 -2.81
C PHE A 69 -8.90 17.64 -1.47
N THR A 70 -9.63 17.91 -0.38
CA THR A 70 -9.12 17.69 0.99
C THR A 70 -9.22 16.23 1.39
N HIS A 71 -10.21 15.51 0.86
CA HIS A 71 -10.45 14.11 1.18
C HIS A 71 -11.04 13.33 0.01
N ILE A 72 -10.60 12.10 -0.21
CA ILE A 72 -11.26 11.14 -1.10
C ILE A 72 -11.77 9.96 -0.28
N ASP A 73 -13.09 9.77 -0.30
CA ASP A 73 -13.76 8.68 0.41
C ASP A 73 -14.03 7.50 -0.54
N LEU A 74 -13.27 6.42 -0.31
CA LEU A 74 -13.40 5.11 -0.94
C LEU A 74 -13.86 4.03 0.07
N ASN A 75 -14.37 4.42 1.25
CA ASN A 75 -14.78 3.45 2.25
C ASN A 75 -15.92 2.57 1.73
N LYS A 76 -15.74 1.25 1.85
CA LYS A 76 -16.69 0.21 1.41
C LYS A 76 -17.06 0.32 -0.07
N ARG A 77 -16.10 0.75 -0.90
CA ARG A 77 -16.29 0.90 -2.33
C ARG A 77 -15.75 -0.26 -3.13
N GLU A 78 -16.41 -0.55 -4.25
CA GLU A 78 -16.01 -1.62 -5.14
C GLU A 78 -15.87 -1.12 -6.56
N TRP A 79 -14.80 -1.56 -7.25
CA TRP A 79 -14.55 -1.25 -8.67
C TRP A 79 -14.56 0.26 -8.95
N VAL A 80 -13.89 1.03 -8.09
CA VAL A 80 -13.71 2.47 -8.22
C VAL A 80 -12.27 2.80 -8.54
N PHE A 81 -12.06 3.64 -9.54
CA PHE A 81 -10.76 4.06 -10.01
C PHE A 81 -10.65 5.57 -9.79
N VAL A 82 -9.63 5.99 -9.05
CA VAL A 82 -9.23 7.38 -8.88
C VAL A 82 -7.96 7.58 -9.70
N ASP A 83 -8.03 8.45 -10.70
CA ASP A 83 -6.99 8.60 -11.73
C ASP A 83 -6.62 10.07 -11.92
N GLY A 84 -5.40 10.45 -11.55
CA GLY A 84 -4.87 11.78 -11.86
C GLY A 84 -5.42 12.92 -11.00
N LEU A 85 -5.84 12.66 -9.76
CA LEU A 85 -6.37 13.69 -8.86
C LEU A 85 -5.33 14.19 -7.87
N THR A 86 -5.50 15.44 -7.41
CA THR A 86 -4.66 16.03 -6.37
C THR A 86 -5.41 16.04 -5.03
N VAL A 87 -4.71 15.71 -3.95
CA VAL A 87 -5.24 15.71 -2.59
C VAL A 87 -4.30 16.50 -1.67
N ILE A 88 -4.84 17.48 -0.95
CA ILE A 88 -4.08 18.31 -0.02
C ILE A 88 -4.77 18.30 1.34
N ASN A 89 -4.13 17.70 2.35
CA ASN A 89 -4.68 17.60 3.70
C ASN A 89 -3.62 17.68 4.80
N PHE A 90 -3.29 18.90 5.22
CA PHE A 90 -2.34 19.16 6.29
C PHE A 90 -2.96 19.23 7.70
N ASP A 91 -4.24 18.87 7.84
CA ASP A 91 -4.82 18.72 9.18
C ASP A 91 -4.08 17.61 9.93
N HIS A 92 -3.76 17.84 11.21
CA HIS A 92 -2.99 16.91 12.03
C HIS A 92 -3.64 15.51 12.15
N LYS A 93 -4.95 15.40 11.93
CA LYS A 93 -5.70 14.13 11.90
C LYS A 93 -6.34 13.86 10.53
N GLY A 94 -6.02 14.70 9.55
CA GLY A 94 -6.54 14.66 8.20
C GLY A 94 -5.97 13.48 7.43
N ILE A 95 -6.85 12.80 6.70
CA ILE A 95 -6.50 11.69 5.83
C ILE A 95 -6.78 12.14 4.40
N GLY A 96 -5.80 11.99 3.51
CA GLY A 96 -5.96 12.31 2.10
C GLY A 96 -6.94 11.35 1.41
N VAL A 97 -6.60 10.07 1.32
CA VAL A 97 -7.46 9.04 0.72
C VAL A 97 -7.74 7.95 1.74
N LYS A 98 -9.02 7.65 1.98
CA LYS A 98 -9.43 6.60 2.93
C LYS A 98 -10.29 5.55 2.25
N PHE A 99 -9.87 4.29 2.35
CA PHE A 99 -10.45 3.19 1.57
C PHE A 99 -10.73 1.93 2.40
N ASN A 100 -11.19 2.11 3.65
CA ASN A 100 -11.50 0.98 4.54
C ASN A 100 -12.61 0.11 3.93
N GLY A 101 -12.37 -1.19 3.78
CA GLY A 101 -13.35 -2.12 3.19
C GLY A 101 -13.49 -1.99 1.68
N ALA A 102 -12.58 -1.27 1.00
CA ALA A 102 -12.61 -1.17 -0.45
C ALA A 102 -12.20 -2.50 -1.10
N ARG A 103 -12.80 -2.83 -2.24
CA ARG A 103 -12.46 -4.01 -3.03
C ARG A 103 -12.24 -3.65 -4.49
N ASN A 104 -11.20 -4.20 -5.11
CA ASN A 104 -10.94 -3.99 -6.55
C ASN A 104 -10.85 -2.50 -6.92
N CYS A 105 -10.39 -1.65 -6.01
CA CYS A 105 -10.26 -0.21 -6.24
C CYS A 105 -8.84 0.14 -6.70
N VAL A 106 -8.74 1.21 -7.48
CA VAL A 106 -7.49 1.71 -8.04
C VAL A 106 -7.29 3.16 -7.61
N ILE A 107 -6.08 3.47 -7.13
CA ILE A 107 -5.64 4.82 -6.83
C ILE A 107 -4.34 5.02 -7.60
N ARG A 108 -4.40 5.79 -8.69
CA ARG A 108 -3.24 5.95 -9.56
C ARG A 108 -3.04 7.35 -10.12
N ASN A 109 -1.80 7.65 -10.48
CA ASN A 109 -1.39 8.94 -11.04
C ASN A 109 -1.76 10.15 -10.16
N CYS A 110 -2.02 9.94 -8.87
CA CYS A 110 -2.45 11.01 -7.97
C CYS A 110 -1.25 11.72 -7.34
N THR A 111 -1.46 12.98 -6.98
CA THR A 111 -0.57 13.74 -6.10
C THR A 111 -1.25 13.88 -4.73
N VAL A 112 -0.62 13.43 -3.66
CA VAL A 112 -1.20 13.41 -2.31
C VAL A 112 -0.22 14.06 -1.33
N ASP A 113 -0.52 15.30 -0.93
CA ASP A 113 0.22 16.03 0.10
C ASP A 113 -0.59 16.04 1.39
N ALA A 114 -0.24 15.19 2.36
CA ALA A 114 -1.08 15.00 3.55
C ALA A 114 -0.30 14.58 4.80
N VAL A 115 -0.90 14.77 5.98
CA VAL A 115 -0.37 14.16 7.22
C VAL A 115 -0.53 12.64 7.18
N TYR A 116 -1.69 12.15 6.76
CA TYR A 116 -1.92 10.74 6.45
C TYR A 116 -2.32 10.61 4.99
N GLY A 117 -1.51 9.93 4.18
CA GLY A 117 -1.66 9.88 2.72
C GLY A 117 -2.82 8.99 2.27
N ILE A 118 -2.50 7.77 1.86
CA ILE A 118 -3.44 6.79 1.30
C ILE A 118 -3.58 5.64 2.31
N VAL A 119 -4.68 5.60 3.05
CA VAL A 119 -4.82 4.68 4.19
C VAL A 119 -6.07 3.80 4.16
N SER A 120 -5.89 2.54 4.56
CA SER A 120 -6.99 1.60 4.84
C SER A 120 -6.77 0.86 6.16
N TYR A 121 -7.60 1.19 7.13
CA TYR A 121 -7.70 0.46 8.40
C TYR A 121 -8.73 -0.66 8.30
N LYS A 122 -9.18 -1.19 9.45
CA LYS A 122 -10.26 -2.17 9.50
C LYS A 122 -11.54 -1.67 8.81
N PRO A 123 -12.24 -2.53 8.05
CA PRO A 123 -12.03 -3.98 7.94
C PRO A 123 -10.89 -4.43 7.00
N GLY A 124 -10.12 -3.50 6.43
CA GLY A 124 -9.07 -3.77 5.44
C GLY A 124 -9.56 -3.59 4.02
N ALA A 125 -8.63 -3.36 3.11
CA ALA A 125 -8.88 -3.30 1.68
C ALA A 125 -8.50 -4.65 1.05
N GLU A 126 -9.20 -5.03 -0.01
CA GLU A 126 -8.96 -6.28 -0.71
C GLU A 126 -8.72 -6.03 -2.19
N ASN A 127 -7.67 -6.65 -2.73
CA ASN A 127 -7.40 -6.66 -4.16
C ASN A 127 -7.30 -5.24 -4.78
N CYS A 128 -6.83 -4.25 -4.01
CA CYS A 128 -6.67 -2.87 -4.49
C CYS A 128 -5.29 -2.65 -5.14
N TYR A 129 -5.20 -1.64 -6.01
CA TYR A 129 -4.01 -1.27 -6.76
C TYR A 129 -3.67 0.20 -6.54
N ILE A 130 -2.55 0.46 -5.86
CA ILE A 130 -2.08 1.80 -5.51
C ILE A 130 -0.77 2.01 -6.28
N ALA A 131 -0.82 2.77 -7.38
CA ALA A 131 0.32 2.87 -8.26
C ALA A 131 0.57 4.24 -8.88
N ASP A 132 1.82 4.54 -9.21
CA ASP A 132 2.20 5.75 -9.96
C ASP A 132 1.80 7.06 -9.24
N ASN A 133 1.68 7.04 -7.91
CA ASN A 133 1.33 8.22 -7.13
C ASN A 133 2.58 8.94 -6.59
N VAL A 134 2.47 10.25 -6.37
CA VAL A 134 3.41 11.04 -5.58
C VAL A 134 2.75 11.34 -4.24
N VAL A 135 3.33 10.83 -3.14
CA VAL A 135 2.76 10.94 -1.79
C VAL A 135 3.77 11.63 -0.88
N THR A 136 3.43 12.82 -0.39
CA THR A 136 4.31 13.69 0.39
C THR A 136 3.71 13.98 1.76
N GLY A 137 4.48 13.72 2.80
CA GLY A 137 4.14 13.99 4.18
C GLY A 137 4.86 15.19 4.76
N VAL A 138 4.54 15.50 6.01
CA VAL A 138 5.02 16.69 6.72
C VAL A 138 6.28 16.45 7.57
N SER A 139 6.71 15.20 7.74
CA SER A 139 7.82 14.84 8.62
C SER A 139 9.17 15.18 7.97
N ALA A 140 9.99 15.95 8.69
CA ALA A 140 11.31 16.36 8.21
C ALA A 140 12.39 15.30 8.49
N TRP A 141 13.42 15.25 7.64
CA TRP A 141 14.60 14.41 7.85
C TRP A 141 15.61 15.11 8.78
N THR A 142 15.43 14.95 10.08
CA THR A 142 16.27 15.56 11.13
C THR A 142 16.49 14.58 12.29
N ASN A 143 17.55 14.76 13.07
CA ASN A 143 17.86 13.88 14.20
C ASN A 143 16.72 13.79 15.22
N VAL A 144 16.00 14.90 15.47
CA VAL A 144 14.88 14.91 16.42
C VAL A 144 13.66 14.14 15.92
N ALA A 145 13.52 14.00 14.60
CA ALA A 145 12.42 13.27 13.99
C ALA A 145 12.67 11.77 13.90
N MET A 146 13.89 11.27 14.18
CA MET A 146 14.25 9.89 13.87
C MET A 146 13.71 8.87 14.89
N GLY A 147 13.20 7.76 14.37
CA GLY A 147 12.74 6.57 15.10
C GLY A 147 11.30 6.62 15.62
N ALA A 148 10.82 5.49 16.13
CA ALA A 148 9.46 5.31 16.65
C ALA A 148 9.03 6.25 17.78
N HIS A 149 9.97 6.98 18.39
CA HIS A 149 9.70 7.97 19.43
C HIS A 149 10.19 9.39 19.04
N GLY A 150 10.57 9.56 17.77
CA GLY A 150 10.99 10.85 17.23
C GLY A 150 9.81 11.81 17.01
N ALA A 151 10.14 13.07 16.76
CA ALA A 151 9.21 14.11 16.34
C ALA A 151 8.82 13.94 14.85
N ASN A 152 8.19 12.81 14.55
CA ASN A 152 7.61 12.46 13.26
C ASN A 152 6.12 12.14 13.43
N ILE A 153 5.40 12.09 12.32
CA ILE A 153 3.97 11.81 12.28
C ILE A 153 3.57 11.26 10.92
N GLY A 154 2.41 10.61 10.89
CA GLY A 154 1.73 10.32 9.65
C GLY A 154 2.15 9.01 9.01
N GLU A 155 1.36 8.57 8.04
CA GLU A 155 1.56 7.33 7.32
C GLU A 155 1.38 7.62 5.84
N GLY A 156 2.34 7.20 5.01
CA GLY A 156 2.30 7.52 3.57
C GLY A 156 1.26 6.67 2.84
N ILE A 157 1.56 5.39 2.67
CA ILE A 157 0.62 4.39 2.15
C ILE A 157 0.52 3.28 3.19
N GLN A 158 -0.58 3.24 3.95
CA GLN A 158 -0.78 2.27 5.03
C GLN A 158 -2.03 1.43 4.79
N LEU A 159 -1.91 0.10 4.83
CA LEU A 159 -3.09 -0.74 4.67
C LEU A 159 -3.07 -2.04 5.47
N THR A 160 -4.26 -2.59 5.65
CA THR A 160 -4.47 -3.99 6.03
C THR A 160 -5.44 -4.64 5.06
N GLY A 161 -5.45 -5.96 5.01
CA GLY A 161 -6.30 -6.76 4.14
C GLY A 161 -5.52 -7.37 2.96
N PRO A 162 -6.13 -8.35 2.26
CA PRO A 162 -5.38 -9.24 1.38
C PRO A 162 -5.28 -8.74 -0.08
N GLY A 163 -4.27 -9.22 -0.80
CA GLY A 163 -4.22 -9.09 -2.27
C GLY A 163 -3.87 -7.69 -2.80
N ASN A 164 -3.48 -6.76 -1.92
CA ASN A 164 -3.21 -5.38 -2.31
C ASN A 164 -1.84 -5.26 -2.99
N VAL A 165 -1.72 -4.32 -3.93
CA VAL A 165 -0.47 -4.03 -4.62
C VAL A 165 -0.16 -2.55 -4.52
N ILE A 166 1.05 -2.24 -4.04
CA ILE A 166 1.59 -0.89 -3.90
C ILE A 166 2.86 -0.81 -4.75
N CYS A 167 2.82 -0.10 -5.88
CA CYS A 167 3.96 -0.08 -6.79
C CYS A 167 4.18 1.22 -7.55
N TYR A 168 5.43 1.51 -7.94
CA TYR A 168 5.78 2.70 -8.73
C TYR A 168 5.42 4.05 -8.07
N ASN A 169 5.16 4.07 -6.77
CA ASN A 169 4.89 5.31 -6.05
C ASN A 169 6.20 6.00 -5.64
N ARG A 170 6.18 7.33 -5.61
CA ARG A 170 7.20 8.14 -4.92
C ARG A 170 6.64 8.55 -3.57
N VAL A 171 7.27 8.13 -2.48
CA VAL A 171 6.76 8.39 -1.12
C VAL A 171 7.83 9.08 -0.26
N THR A 172 7.46 10.15 0.44
CA THR A 172 8.41 10.94 1.22
C THR A 172 7.78 11.61 2.44
N GLY A 173 8.52 11.70 3.56
CA GLY A 173 8.16 12.60 4.66
C GLY A 173 7.06 12.10 5.60
N PHE A 174 6.91 10.79 5.78
CA PHE A 174 5.99 10.19 6.75
C PHE A 174 6.77 9.49 7.87
N ARG A 175 6.15 9.22 9.03
CA ARG A 175 6.77 8.35 10.04
C ARG A 175 7.21 7.04 9.37
N ASP A 176 6.23 6.32 8.83
CA ASP A 176 6.47 5.17 7.96
C ASP A 176 5.97 5.52 6.55
N CYS A 177 6.84 5.34 5.55
CA CYS A 177 6.48 5.73 4.17
C CYS A 177 5.46 4.76 3.57
N ILE A 178 5.70 3.46 3.66
CA ILE A 178 4.73 2.43 3.29
C ILE A 178 4.63 1.44 4.44
N SER A 179 3.43 1.15 4.93
CA SER A 179 3.26 0.29 6.11
C SER A 179 2.07 -0.66 5.98
N THR A 180 2.20 -1.83 6.60
CA THR A 180 1.05 -2.67 6.97
C THR A 180 0.61 -2.37 8.39
N MET A 181 -0.62 -2.75 8.77
CA MET A 181 -1.12 -2.51 10.13
C MET A 181 -0.54 -3.51 11.13
N GLU A 182 -0.35 -3.05 12.35
CA GLU A 182 0.22 -3.82 13.46
C GLU A 182 -0.81 -4.19 14.55
N ASP A 183 -0.44 -5.14 15.41
CA ASP A 183 -1.18 -5.59 16.59
C ASP A 183 -2.67 -5.89 16.31
N LYS A 184 -3.57 -5.42 17.18
CA LYS A 184 -5.02 -5.60 17.04
C LYS A 184 -5.60 -4.90 15.82
N ARG A 185 -4.82 -4.09 15.10
CA ARG A 185 -5.28 -3.39 13.88
C ARG A 185 -4.99 -4.20 12.62
N ALA A 186 -3.98 -5.07 12.65
CA ALA A 186 -3.71 -6.05 11.60
C ALA A 186 -4.94 -6.93 11.32
N ASN A 187 -5.22 -7.15 10.04
CA ASN A 187 -6.33 -7.96 9.56
C ASN A 187 -6.00 -8.58 8.18
N ASN A 188 -5.88 -9.91 8.13
CA ASN A 188 -5.68 -10.69 6.91
C ASN A 188 -4.67 -10.08 5.91
N GLN A 189 -3.46 -9.79 6.37
CA GLN A 189 -2.39 -9.21 5.56
C GLN A 189 -1.64 -10.33 4.83
N THR A 190 -2.28 -10.86 3.77
CA THR A 190 -1.77 -11.95 2.94
C THR A 190 -1.73 -11.52 1.47
N CYS A 191 -0.83 -12.10 0.68
CA CYS A 191 -0.76 -11.84 -0.77
C CYS A 191 -0.58 -10.36 -1.12
N ILE A 192 0.20 -9.60 -0.33
CA ILE A 192 0.47 -8.18 -0.57
C ILE A 192 1.78 -8.02 -1.33
N ASP A 193 1.79 -7.20 -2.39
CA ASP A 193 3.02 -6.82 -3.07
C ASP A 193 3.35 -5.35 -2.87
N ILE A 194 4.60 -5.06 -2.49
CA ILE A 194 5.14 -3.71 -2.36
C ILE A 194 6.41 -3.64 -3.20
N TYR A 195 6.36 -3.04 -4.39
CA TYR A 195 7.49 -3.11 -5.31
C TYR A 195 7.72 -1.92 -6.22
N ASN A 196 8.97 -1.73 -6.66
CA ASN A 196 9.37 -0.64 -7.54
C ASN A 196 8.95 0.76 -7.04
N ASN A 197 8.75 0.94 -5.73
CA ASN A 197 8.51 2.27 -5.16
C ASN A 197 9.84 3.00 -4.93
N ASP A 198 9.79 4.32 -5.00
CA ASP A 198 10.91 5.22 -4.71
C ASP A 198 10.63 5.97 -3.41
N ILE A 199 11.36 5.62 -2.35
CA ILE A 199 11.17 6.13 -1.00
C ILE A 199 12.33 7.03 -0.65
N TYR A 200 11.99 8.24 -0.21
CA TYR A 200 12.96 9.26 0.19
C TYR A 200 12.52 9.89 1.50
N ARG A 201 13.38 9.91 2.53
CA ARG A 201 13.07 10.52 3.84
C ARG A 201 11.93 9.81 4.59
N GLY A 202 12.24 8.65 5.15
CA GLY A 202 11.43 7.94 6.14
C GLY A 202 12.03 8.08 7.55
N PRO A 203 11.62 9.06 8.37
CA PRO A 203 12.13 9.24 9.73
C PRO A 203 11.94 8.04 10.67
N ASP A 204 11.03 7.10 10.42
CA ASP A 204 11.00 5.78 11.07
C ASP A 204 11.27 4.68 10.01
N ASP A 205 10.28 3.92 9.55
CA ASP A 205 10.49 2.88 8.54
C ASP A 205 10.32 3.38 7.10
N GLY A 206 11.23 2.96 6.22
CA GLY A 206 11.05 3.08 4.78
C GLY A 206 9.86 2.24 4.31
N ILE A 207 9.91 0.93 4.55
CA ILE A 207 8.75 0.04 4.39
C ILE A 207 8.58 -0.80 5.65
N GLU A 208 7.44 -0.68 6.29
CA GLU A 208 7.03 -1.50 7.44
C GLU A 208 6.12 -2.65 6.97
N ALA A 209 6.66 -3.86 6.87
CA ALA A 209 5.89 -5.06 6.52
C ALA A 209 5.48 -5.84 7.79
N ASP A 210 5.21 -5.13 8.87
CA ASP A 210 4.90 -5.69 10.19
C ASP A 210 3.54 -6.43 10.16
N PHE A 211 3.47 -7.57 10.85
CA PHE A 211 2.29 -8.44 10.90
C PHE A 211 1.83 -8.98 9.53
N CYS A 212 2.71 -9.01 8.53
CA CYS A 212 2.45 -9.79 7.33
C CYS A 212 2.32 -11.28 7.68
N LEU A 213 1.30 -11.94 7.13
CA LEU A 213 1.03 -13.36 7.38
C LEU A 213 1.74 -14.23 6.35
N SER A 214 1.16 -14.40 5.17
CA SER A 214 1.69 -15.31 4.15
C SER A 214 1.65 -14.70 2.76
N ASN A 215 2.67 -15.05 1.96
CA ASN A 215 2.84 -14.64 0.58
C ASN A 215 2.88 -13.11 0.39
N CYS A 216 3.50 -12.38 1.32
CA CYS A 216 3.77 -10.97 1.15
C CYS A 216 5.14 -10.77 0.49
N ARG A 217 5.26 -9.87 -0.47
CA ARG A 217 6.48 -9.67 -1.26
C ARG A 217 6.84 -8.20 -1.33
N ILE A 218 8.01 -7.86 -0.79
CA ILE A 218 8.55 -6.52 -0.74
C ILE A 218 9.82 -6.51 -1.57
N PHE A 219 9.77 -5.97 -2.79
CA PHE A 219 10.85 -6.19 -3.74
C PHE A 219 11.17 -5.02 -4.66
N CYS A 220 12.43 -4.90 -5.07
CA CYS A 220 12.90 -3.89 -6.04
C CYS A 220 12.55 -2.43 -5.67
N ASN A 221 12.32 -2.11 -4.40
CA ASN A 221 12.12 -0.74 -3.97
C ASN A 221 13.47 -0.03 -3.82
N ARG A 222 13.49 1.29 -4.08
CA ARG A 222 14.62 2.16 -3.77
C ARG A 222 14.30 2.93 -2.50
N ILE A 223 15.17 2.86 -1.50
CA ILE A 223 14.96 3.49 -0.18
C ILE A 223 16.19 4.34 0.14
N THR A 224 16.00 5.65 0.27
CA THR A 224 17.09 6.61 0.53
C THR A 224 16.77 7.51 1.72
N ASN A 225 17.74 7.71 2.62
CA ASN A 225 17.60 8.55 3.81
C ASN A 225 16.43 8.10 4.68
N CYS A 226 16.49 6.88 5.23
CA CYS A 226 15.47 6.39 6.14
C CYS A 226 16.10 5.96 7.47
N TYR A 227 15.36 6.04 8.57
CA TYR A 227 15.89 5.60 9.85
C TYR A 227 16.03 4.08 9.86
N VAL A 228 15.01 3.36 9.39
CA VAL A 228 15.06 1.93 9.08
C VAL A 228 14.74 1.73 7.61
N GLY A 229 15.39 0.76 6.97
CA GLY A 229 15.11 0.40 5.58
C GLY A 229 13.80 -0.36 5.46
N LEU A 230 13.79 -1.59 5.96
CA LEU A 230 12.68 -2.54 5.90
C LEU A 230 12.43 -3.13 7.29
N SER A 231 11.17 -3.26 7.71
CA SER A 231 10.83 -3.95 8.97
C SER A 231 9.87 -5.13 8.78
N SER A 232 9.98 -6.06 9.74
CA SER A 232 9.06 -7.17 9.96
C SER A 232 9.01 -7.46 11.47
N GLN A 233 7.99 -6.94 12.16
CA GLN A 233 7.88 -7.05 13.61
C GLN A 233 6.45 -7.37 14.11
N PRO A 234 6.09 -8.66 14.16
CA PRO A 234 6.74 -9.79 13.53
C PRO A 234 6.11 -10.12 12.17
N GLY A 235 6.84 -10.87 11.35
CA GLY A 235 6.24 -11.78 10.37
C GLY A 235 5.52 -12.92 11.09
N LEU A 236 4.30 -13.22 10.66
CA LEU A 236 3.38 -14.16 11.31
C LEU A 236 3.26 -15.49 10.56
N GLY A 237 4.40 -16.16 10.36
CA GLY A 237 4.49 -17.50 9.76
C GLY A 237 5.06 -17.49 8.35
N GLY A 238 4.86 -16.41 7.60
CA GLY A 238 5.42 -16.19 6.28
C GLY A 238 4.87 -17.12 5.19
N PRO A 239 5.53 -17.13 4.00
CA PRO A 239 6.71 -16.35 3.71
C PRO A 239 6.40 -14.85 3.51
N THR A 240 7.23 -13.99 4.13
CA THR A 240 7.34 -12.55 3.82
C THR A 240 8.68 -12.34 3.13
N TYR A 241 8.65 -12.06 1.84
CA TYR A 241 9.86 -11.95 1.03
C TYR A 241 10.37 -10.51 0.96
N PHE A 242 11.67 -10.33 1.14
CA PHE A 242 12.38 -9.08 0.90
C PHE A 242 13.42 -9.33 -0.19
N ILE A 243 13.17 -8.84 -1.42
CA ILE A 243 13.94 -9.24 -2.60
C ILE A 243 14.51 -8.02 -3.34
N ARG A 244 15.84 -7.95 -3.52
CA ARG A 244 16.47 -6.94 -4.40
C ARG A 244 16.09 -5.47 -4.13
N ASN A 245 15.74 -5.14 -2.88
CA ASN A 245 15.56 -3.74 -2.49
C ASN A 245 16.93 -3.05 -2.40
N VAL A 246 17.00 -1.81 -2.87
CA VAL A 246 18.22 -0.99 -2.84
C VAL A 246 18.06 0.07 -1.76
N MET A 247 18.92 0.02 -0.75
CA MET A 247 18.84 0.90 0.42
C MET A 247 20.14 1.70 0.56
N TYR A 248 20.03 3.02 0.69
CA TYR A 248 21.19 3.90 0.87
C TYR A 248 20.94 4.94 1.98
N ASN A 249 21.98 5.22 2.76
CA ASN A 249 21.93 6.13 3.90
C ASN A 249 20.81 5.77 4.89
N VAL A 250 20.85 4.54 5.40
CA VAL A 250 19.97 4.04 6.45
C VAL A 250 20.65 4.20 7.81
N VAL A 251 19.95 4.77 8.80
CA VAL A 251 20.57 5.20 10.08
C VAL A 251 20.63 4.08 11.12
N HIS A 252 19.52 3.39 11.37
CA HIS A 252 19.38 2.39 12.44
C HIS A 252 19.66 0.97 11.94
N ALA A 253 18.89 0.49 10.96
CA ALA A 253 19.05 -0.86 10.44
C ALA A 253 18.46 -0.97 9.03
N ALA A 254 19.18 -1.67 8.14
CA ALA A 254 18.64 -2.04 6.83
C ALA A 254 17.42 -2.96 6.95
N PHE A 255 17.48 -3.93 7.87
CA PHE A 255 16.39 -4.84 8.20
C PHE A 255 16.12 -4.83 9.71
N LYS A 256 14.90 -4.44 10.11
CA LYS A 256 14.40 -4.49 11.49
C LYS A 256 13.47 -5.71 11.64
N LEU A 257 14.06 -6.89 11.73
CA LEU A 257 13.35 -8.16 11.96
C LEU A 257 13.28 -8.43 13.47
N LYS A 258 12.14 -8.17 14.11
CA LYS A 258 12.00 -8.18 15.58
C LYS A 258 10.73 -8.92 16.00
N ARG A 259 10.42 -8.87 17.31
CA ARG A 259 9.23 -9.48 17.92
C ARG A 259 9.09 -10.98 17.64
N PHE A 260 10.23 -11.69 17.59
CA PHE A 260 10.30 -13.13 17.26
C PHE A 260 9.72 -13.45 15.88
N SER A 261 9.96 -12.56 14.90
CA SER A 261 9.53 -12.72 13.52
C SER A 261 9.84 -14.11 12.95
N ARG A 262 8.89 -14.67 12.20
CA ARG A 262 9.00 -15.97 11.54
C ARG A 262 8.58 -15.89 10.08
N GLY A 263 9.29 -16.61 9.24
CA GLY A 263 8.97 -16.73 7.81
C GLY A 263 9.47 -15.55 6.97
N ASP A 264 10.36 -14.71 7.49
CA ASP A 264 11.05 -13.71 6.68
C ASP A 264 12.07 -14.38 5.76
N VAL A 265 12.02 -14.05 4.46
CA VAL A 265 12.95 -14.55 3.45
C VAL A 265 13.65 -13.36 2.79
N VAL A 266 14.93 -13.17 3.09
CA VAL A 266 15.74 -12.05 2.56
C VAL A 266 16.69 -12.56 1.50
N ILE A 267 16.57 -12.06 0.26
CA ILE A 267 17.34 -12.50 -0.93
C ILE A 267 17.73 -11.37 -1.90
#